data_AF-A0A9D8C0V1-F1
#
_entry.id   AF-A0A9D8C0V1-F1
#
_cell.length_a   1.000
_cell.length_b   1.000
_cell.length_c   1.000
_cell.angle_alpha   90.00
_cell.angle_beta   90.00
_cell.angle_gamma   90.00
#
_symmetry.space_group_name_H-M   'P 1'
#
loop_
_entity.id
_entity.type
_entity.pdbx_description
1 polymer ?
#
loop_
_entity_poly.entity_id
_entity_poly.type
_entity_poly.pdbx_seq_one_letter_code
_entity_poly.pdbx_strand_id
1 'polypeptide(L)'
;MRFSICFPTGADSTVAVGHVAANCLRDSSQSNQHACDVVAAIVRARPAKCRRHSCDNFWGRDASGCPSCGGVRRDRSRRRRAVICRRRSLDQPAAQLGAHPRAWPFCRGPRCVHHGLHLRLQQGWETYWRSPGDAGVPPDFHFDETENFDELYVDWPLPTKKVQGGMVTYVYRDEVLLPITVYPHDRTQSIKFRMKLTYAVCRDVCILEEADLAMDVRADHTDDRLAELFAKNQKRMPILENRPDLAIDRVHCTAVNGKQMIEVVARASTPWVNSEVIFEAQPGFSFKPAATQASADGRRITMRAEYDHPAGLQIKEGETVVVTVYDATRAIERMMLVYPPP
;
A
#
# COMPACT_ATOMS: atom_id res chain seq x y z
N MET A 1 -40.13 8.01 20.17
CA MET A 1 -39.37 7.97 18.90
C MET A 1 -37.95 7.57 19.22
N ARG A 2 -37.54 6.35 18.83
CA ARG A 2 -36.16 5.88 18.98
C ARG A 2 -35.46 6.10 17.65
N PHE A 3 -34.39 6.89 17.65
CA PHE A 3 -33.45 6.93 16.54
C PHE A 3 -32.50 5.73 16.69
N SER A 4 -32.70 4.71 15.87
CA SER A 4 -31.71 3.68 15.61
C SER A 4 -30.82 4.20 14.47
N ILE A 5 -29.57 4.53 14.75
CA ILE A 5 -28.56 4.69 13.70
C ILE A 5 -28.09 3.28 13.37
N CYS A 6 -28.75 2.65 12.41
CA CYS A 6 -28.18 1.51 11.69
C CYS A 6 -27.12 2.08 10.72
N PHE A 7 -25.86 1.70 10.89
CA PHE A 7 -24.89 1.89 9.82
C PHE A 7 -25.31 0.99 8.65
N PRO A 8 -25.28 1.48 7.40
CA PRO A 8 -25.68 0.68 6.25
C PRO A 8 -24.73 -0.52 6.13
N THR A 9 -25.33 -1.71 6.04
CA THR A 9 -24.66 -2.95 5.62
C THR A 9 -24.30 -2.86 4.13
N GLY A 10 -23.38 -1.96 3.79
CA GLY A 10 -23.11 -1.55 2.41
C GLY A 10 -21.63 -1.49 2.03
N ALA A 11 -20.74 -2.00 2.88
CA ALA A 11 -19.30 -2.09 2.61
C ALA A 11 -18.85 -3.56 2.53
N ASP A 12 -19.61 -4.42 1.84
CA ASP A 12 -19.14 -5.79 1.53
C ASP A 12 -18.04 -5.70 0.45
N SER A 13 -16.83 -5.30 0.84
CA SER A 13 -15.61 -5.49 0.05
C SER A 13 -15.15 -6.94 0.19
N THR A 14 -14.74 -7.54 -0.92
CA THR A 14 -14.15 -8.89 -0.89
C THR A 14 -12.66 -8.77 -1.07
N VAL A 15 -11.91 -9.34 -0.14
CA VAL A 15 -10.46 -9.43 -0.18
C VAL A 15 -10.08 -10.88 -0.43
N ALA A 16 -9.23 -11.14 -1.42
CA ALA A 16 -8.69 -12.47 -1.66
C ALA A 16 -7.17 -12.39 -1.78
N VAL A 17 -6.49 -13.42 -1.29
CA VAL A 17 -5.05 -13.60 -1.52
C VAL A 17 -4.86 -14.86 -2.35
N GLY A 18 -4.04 -14.76 -3.39
CA GLY A 18 -3.65 -15.87 -4.23
C GLY A 18 -2.15 -15.85 -4.54
N HIS A 19 -1.66 -16.82 -5.30
CA HIS A 19 -0.23 -17.01 -5.55
C HIS A 19 0.05 -17.38 -7.02
N VAL A 20 1.12 -16.87 -7.61
CA VAL A 20 1.61 -17.28 -8.93
C VAL A 20 3.12 -17.49 -8.82
N ALA A 21 3.63 -18.67 -9.18
CA ALA A 21 5.09 -18.79 -9.33
C ALA A 21 5.56 -18.06 -10.57
N ALA A 22 6.73 -17.44 -10.46
CA ALA A 22 7.40 -16.81 -11.57
C ALA A 22 7.88 -17.86 -12.58
N ASN A 23 7.03 -18.25 -13.53
CA ASN A 23 7.46 -18.85 -14.78
C ASN A 23 6.47 -18.52 -15.92
N CYS A 24 7.00 -17.81 -16.93
CA CYS A 24 6.45 -17.57 -18.26
C CYS A 24 5.45 -16.40 -18.44
N LEU A 25 6.00 -15.20 -18.62
CA LEU A 25 5.66 -14.40 -19.82
C LEU A 25 6.67 -14.77 -20.91
N ARG A 26 6.46 -15.91 -21.56
CA ARG A 26 7.07 -16.12 -22.87
C ARG A 26 6.13 -15.54 -23.89
N ASP A 27 6.66 -14.61 -24.65
CA ASP A 27 6.09 -14.08 -25.87
C ASP A 27 5.75 -15.24 -26.81
N SER A 28 4.45 -15.55 -26.96
CA SER A 28 3.97 -16.62 -27.81
C SER A 28 3.85 -16.13 -29.25
N SER A 29 4.98 -16.00 -29.93
CA SER A 29 5.02 -16.53 -31.28
C SER A 29 5.20 -18.05 -31.14
N GLN A 30 4.20 -18.80 -31.59
CA GLN A 30 4.08 -20.26 -31.65
C GLN A 30 3.29 -20.95 -30.51
N SER A 31 2.46 -21.87 -31.01
CA SER A 31 1.37 -22.63 -30.43
C SER A 31 1.80 -23.67 -29.40
N ASN A 32 1.03 -23.81 -28.31
CA ASN A 32 0.27 -25.04 -28.01
C ASN A 32 -0.49 -24.90 -26.68
N GLN A 33 -1.73 -25.42 -26.69
CA GLN A 33 -2.62 -25.59 -25.54
C GLN A 33 -2.10 -26.72 -24.64
N HIS A 34 -2.25 -26.60 -23.32
CA HIS A 34 -2.69 -27.68 -22.41
C HIS A 34 -3.20 -27.10 -21.07
N ALA A 35 -4.27 -27.71 -20.56
CA ALA A 35 -5.10 -27.31 -19.42
C ALA A 35 -4.49 -27.70 -18.05
N CYS A 36 -4.93 -27.06 -16.95
CA CYS A 36 -4.91 -27.62 -15.60
C CYS A 36 -5.89 -26.93 -14.61
N ASP A 37 -6.43 -27.76 -13.71
CA ASP A 37 -7.43 -27.49 -12.66
C ASP A 37 -6.83 -27.06 -11.30
N VAL A 38 -7.66 -26.47 -10.43
CA VAL A 38 -7.21 -25.39 -9.54
C VAL A 38 -8.06 -25.13 -8.27
N VAL A 39 -7.52 -24.46 -7.25
CA VAL A 39 -8.23 -24.01 -6.02
C VAL A 39 -7.75 -22.62 -5.56
N ALA A 40 -8.70 -21.73 -5.24
CA ALA A 40 -8.46 -20.40 -4.63
C ALA A 40 -9.09 -20.34 -3.23
N ALA A 41 -8.43 -19.68 -2.28
CA ALA A 41 -9.01 -19.37 -0.97
C ALA A 41 -9.62 -17.97 -0.97
N ILE A 42 -10.95 -17.90 -1.06
CA ILE A 42 -11.72 -16.67 -0.86
C ILE A 42 -11.96 -16.53 0.64
N VAL A 43 -11.32 -15.56 1.29
CA VAL A 43 -11.68 -15.18 2.66
C VAL A 43 -12.52 -13.91 2.58
N ARG A 44 -13.84 -14.02 2.72
CA ARG A 44 -14.68 -12.82 2.91
C ARG A 44 -14.20 -12.12 4.18
N ALA A 45 -13.93 -10.82 4.07
CA ALA A 45 -13.76 -9.97 5.24
C ALA A 45 -14.97 -10.18 6.16
N ARG A 46 -14.73 -10.52 7.43
CA ARG A 46 -15.83 -10.67 8.38
C ARG A 46 -16.31 -9.26 8.71
N PRO A 47 -17.60 -8.93 8.57
CA PRO A 47 -18.10 -7.67 9.11
C PRO A 47 -17.76 -7.64 10.60
N ALA A 48 -17.20 -6.53 11.08
CA ALA A 48 -16.92 -6.32 12.48
C ALA A 48 -18.18 -6.69 13.28
N LYS A 49 -18.07 -7.66 14.20
CA LYS A 49 -19.19 -8.03 15.07
C LYS A 49 -19.61 -6.79 15.84
N CYS A 50 -20.77 -6.21 15.52
CA CYS A 50 -21.43 -5.24 16.38
C CYS A 50 -21.61 -5.89 17.76
N ARG A 51 -20.77 -5.52 18.73
CA ARG A 51 -21.02 -5.85 20.13
C ARG A 51 -22.28 -5.07 20.52
N ARG A 52 -23.35 -5.78 20.84
CA ARG A 52 -24.49 -5.21 21.57
C ARG A 52 -23.96 -4.72 22.93
N HIS A 53 -23.71 -3.43 23.06
CA HIS A 53 -23.64 -2.81 24.37
C HIS A 53 -25.06 -2.59 24.88
N SER A 54 -25.47 -3.44 25.81
CA SER A 54 -26.64 -3.23 26.66
C SER A 54 -26.35 -2.06 27.58
N CYS A 55 -26.77 -0.85 27.20
CA CYS A 55 -26.88 0.27 28.13
C CYS A 55 -28.26 0.19 28.79
N ASP A 56 -28.37 -0.62 29.84
CA ASP A 56 -29.50 -0.54 30.75
C ASP A 56 -29.13 0.33 31.96
N ASN A 57 -29.84 1.45 32.03
CA ASN A 57 -30.25 2.21 33.21
C ASN A 57 -29.20 2.99 34.00
N PHE A 58 -29.35 4.32 33.92
CA PHE A 58 -28.96 5.23 34.99
C PHE A 58 -30.18 6.08 35.36
N TRP A 59 -30.81 5.80 36.50
CA TRP A 59 -31.54 6.78 37.32
C TRP A 59 -31.76 6.20 38.72
N GLY A 60 -31.13 6.81 39.73
CA GLY A 60 -31.66 6.85 41.09
C GLY A 60 -30.82 6.23 42.21
N ARG A 61 -30.15 7.12 42.96
CA ARG A 61 -29.87 7.08 44.40
C ARG A 61 -28.83 6.09 44.95
N ASP A 62 -28.15 6.60 45.98
CA ASP A 62 -27.21 5.94 46.89
C ASP A 62 -27.62 4.52 47.30
N ALA A 63 -26.63 3.61 47.38
CA ALA A 63 -26.43 2.70 48.51
C ALA A 63 -25.34 1.66 48.16
N SER A 64 -24.30 1.65 48.99
CA SER A 64 -23.73 0.46 49.62
C SER A 64 -24.16 -0.91 49.10
N GLY A 65 -23.17 -1.74 48.71
CA GLY A 65 -23.31 -3.20 48.80
C GLY A 65 -22.88 -3.95 47.54
N CYS A 66 -21.59 -4.24 47.42
CA CYS A 66 -21.12 -5.36 46.61
C CYS A 66 -20.47 -6.38 47.56
N PRO A 67 -21.15 -7.51 47.90
CA PRO A 67 -20.58 -8.52 48.78
C PRO A 67 -19.76 -9.55 48.02
N SER A 68 -18.70 -10.00 48.70
CA SER A 68 -18.04 -11.30 48.62
C SER A 68 -17.09 -11.59 47.45
N CYS A 69 -15.79 -11.55 47.76
CA CYS A 69 -14.95 -12.76 47.74
C CYS A 69 -13.64 -12.55 48.56
N GLY A 70 -13.55 -13.25 49.69
CA GLY A 70 -12.34 -13.92 50.18
C GLY A 70 -11.20 -13.10 50.79
N GLY A 71 -11.10 -13.11 52.13
CA GLY A 71 -10.06 -12.43 52.91
C GLY A 71 -8.66 -13.05 52.84
N VAL A 72 -7.66 -12.18 52.96
CA VAL A 72 -6.23 -12.50 53.11
C VAL A 72 -5.87 -12.52 54.59
N ARG A 73 -5.48 -13.70 55.12
CA ARG A 73 -4.70 -13.79 56.36
C ARG A 73 -3.20 -13.71 56.03
N ARG A 74 -2.48 -12.87 56.75
CA ARG A 74 -1.02 -12.75 56.72
C ARG A 74 -0.38 -13.99 57.35
N ASP A 75 0.58 -14.60 56.67
CA ASP A 75 1.62 -15.42 57.29
C ASP A 75 3.01 -14.86 56.93
N ARG A 76 3.83 -14.69 57.97
CA ARG A 76 5.23 -14.29 57.91
C ARG A 76 6.08 -15.56 58.00
N SER A 77 6.61 -16.05 56.89
CA SER A 77 7.98 -16.60 56.83
C SER A 77 8.33 -17.10 55.43
N ARG A 78 9.64 -17.06 55.14
CA ARG A 78 10.39 -17.73 54.06
C ARG A 78 10.71 -16.91 52.81
N ARG A 79 11.97 -16.48 52.81
CA ARG A 79 12.82 -16.08 51.68
C ARG A 79 12.54 -16.90 50.42
N ARG A 80 12.21 -16.24 49.30
CA ARG A 80 12.54 -16.73 47.95
C ARG A 80 12.93 -15.54 47.06
N ARG A 81 14.01 -15.74 46.31
CA ARG A 81 14.69 -14.79 45.42
C ARG A 81 13.70 -14.19 44.42
N ALA A 82 13.72 -12.87 44.27
CA ALA A 82 13.02 -12.19 43.20
C ALA A 82 13.67 -12.56 41.86
N VAL A 83 12.94 -13.30 41.02
CA VAL A 83 13.26 -13.39 39.59
C VAL A 83 12.76 -12.09 38.98
N ILE A 84 13.69 -11.16 38.74
CA ILE A 84 13.42 -9.95 37.97
C ILE A 84 13.27 -10.39 36.51
N CYS A 85 12.06 -10.73 36.09
CA CYS A 85 11.71 -10.71 34.68
C CYS A 85 11.73 -9.25 34.23
N ARG A 86 12.87 -8.81 33.70
CA ARG A 86 12.91 -7.61 32.86
C ARG A 86 11.92 -7.84 31.74
N ARG A 87 10.77 -7.15 31.76
CA ARG A 87 10.01 -6.86 30.54
C ARG A 87 11.02 -6.18 29.61
N ARG A 88 11.51 -6.88 28.58
CA ARG A 88 11.95 -6.19 27.38
C ARG A 88 10.71 -5.43 26.93
N SER A 89 10.72 -4.10 27.00
CA SER A 89 9.73 -3.36 26.24
C SER A 89 9.93 -3.78 24.78
N LEU A 90 8.89 -4.37 24.22
CA LEU A 90 8.71 -4.43 22.79
C LEU A 90 8.21 -3.04 22.38
N ASP A 91 9.04 -2.02 22.60
CA ASP A 91 8.96 -0.79 21.84
C ASP A 91 9.64 -1.12 20.50
N GLN A 92 8.91 -1.85 19.65
CA GLN A 92 9.19 -1.78 18.23
C GLN A 92 8.48 -0.51 17.75
N PRO A 93 9.22 0.54 17.34
CA PRO A 93 8.59 1.62 16.61
C PRO A 93 7.97 0.99 15.37
N ALA A 94 6.74 1.41 15.04
CA ALA A 94 6.09 1.15 13.76
C ALA A 94 7.17 1.14 12.68
N ALA A 95 7.35 -0.01 12.02
CA ALA A 95 8.36 -0.17 11.00
C ALA A 95 8.18 0.98 10.01
N GLN A 96 9.07 1.95 10.11
CA GLN A 96 9.12 3.08 9.24
C GLN A 96 9.29 2.48 7.85
N LEU A 97 8.34 2.75 6.96
CA LEU A 97 8.49 2.64 5.51
C LEU A 97 9.53 3.68 5.01
N GLY A 98 10.63 3.82 5.75
CA GLY A 98 11.76 4.68 5.45
C GLY A 98 12.60 3.99 4.40
N ALA A 99 12.47 4.49 3.17
CA ALA A 99 13.53 4.49 2.16
C ALA A 99 14.36 3.19 2.07
N HIS A 100 13.73 2.06 1.82
CA HIS A 100 14.45 0.99 1.14
C HIS A 100 14.61 1.38 -0.34
N PRO A 101 15.81 1.21 -0.92
CA PRO A 101 16.00 1.47 -2.34
C PRO A 101 15.07 0.53 -3.11
N ARG A 102 13.93 1.04 -3.60
CA ARG A 102 12.96 0.36 -4.48
C ARG A 102 13.54 0.03 -5.87
N ALA A 103 14.86 -0.12 -5.95
CA ALA A 103 15.59 -0.58 -7.12
C ALA A 103 15.66 -2.12 -7.06
N TRP A 104 14.53 -2.79 -7.18
CA TRP A 104 14.56 -4.15 -7.67
C TRP A 104 13.34 -4.38 -8.56
N PRO A 105 13.54 -4.56 -9.89
CA PRO A 105 12.43 -4.84 -10.77
C PRO A 105 11.87 -6.19 -10.36
N PHE A 106 10.54 -6.32 -10.40
CA PHE A 106 9.78 -7.56 -10.56
C PHE A 106 10.65 -8.79 -10.53
N CYS A 107 10.58 -9.54 -9.46
CA CYS A 107 11.52 -10.61 -9.23
C CYS A 107 11.78 -11.47 -10.49
N ARG A 108 12.97 -11.31 -11.07
CA ARG A 108 13.32 -11.98 -12.33
C ARG A 108 14.05 -13.26 -12.01
N GLY A 109 13.36 -14.37 -12.17
CA GLY A 109 13.91 -15.71 -12.05
C GLY A 109 13.36 -16.48 -10.85
N PRO A 110 13.86 -17.69 -10.61
CA PRO A 110 13.19 -18.63 -9.72
C PRO A 110 13.32 -18.25 -8.23
N ARG A 111 14.05 -17.20 -7.85
CA ARG A 111 14.45 -16.94 -6.45
C ARG A 111 13.34 -16.41 -5.54
N CYS A 112 12.12 -16.35 -6.02
CA CYS A 112 11.05 -15.62 -5.37
C CYS A 112 9.69 -16.11 -5.84
N VAL A 113 8.70 -15.61 -5.13
CA VAL A 113 7.31 -16.02 -5.17
C VAL A 113 6.48 -14.76 -5.29
N HIS A 114 5.50 -14.75 -6.20
CA HIS A 114 4.52 -13.67 -6.26
C HIS A 114 3.23 -14.14 -5.60
N HIS A 115 2.85 -13.46 -4.52
CA HIS A 115 1.48 -13.45 -4.03
C HIS A 115 0.72 -12.27 -4.61
N GLY A 116 -0.60 -12.31 -4.54
CA GLY A 116 -1.46 -11.26 -5.04
C GLY A 116 -2.57 -10.98 -4.05
N LEU A 117 -2.66 -9.75 -3.58
CA LEU A 117 -3.78 -9.25 -2.80
C LEU A 117 -4.79 -8.60 -3.74
N HIS A 118 -5.91 -9.27 -3.99
CA HIS A 118 -6.99 -8.77 -4.83
C HIS A 118 -8.06 -8.11 -3.97
N LEU A 119 -8.15 -6.80 -4.08
CA LEU A 119 -9.20 -6.00 -3.46
C LEU A 119 -10.30 -5.77 -4.49
N ARG A 120 -11.51 -6.24 -4.20
CA ARG A 120 -12.71 -6.00 -5.02
C ARG A 120 -13.67 -5.11 -4.23
N LEU A 121 -13.95 -3.95 -4.81
CA LEU A 121 -14.75 -2.88 -4.23
C LEU A 121 -16.14 -2.90 -4.85
N GLN A 122 -17.15 -2.53 -4.06
CA GLN A 122 -18.47 -2.30 -4.60
C GLN A 122 -18.48 -1.06 -5.49
N GLN A 123 -19.42 -1.01 -6.44
CA GLN A 123 -19.55 0.12 -7.35
C GLN A 123 -19.65 1.45 -6.58
N GLY A 124 -18.86 2.43 -7.00
CA GLY A 124 -18.81 3.76 -6.39
C GLY A 124 -17.94 3.86 -5.13
N TRP A 125 -17.44 2.74 -4.60
CA TRP A 125 -16.47 2.75 -3.51
C TRP A 125 -15.04 2.77 -4.04
N GLU A 126 -14.15 3.42 -3.32
CA GLU A 126 -12.74 3.55 -3.63
C GLU A 126 -11.86 3.24 -2.41
N THR A 127 -10.66 2.73 -2.64
CA THR A 127 -9.60 2.57 -1.62
C THR A 127 -8.38 3.38 -2.04
N TYR A 128 -7.45 3.61 -1.13
CA TYR A 128 -6.31 4.49 -1.37
C TYR A 128 -5.07 3.78 -1.89
N TRP A 129 -4.27 4.55 -2.63
CA TRP A 129 -2.89 4.21 -2.94
C TRP A 129 -1.97 4.37 -1.73
N ARG A 130 -0.75 3.82 -1.79
CA ARG A 130 0.26 3.93 -0.70
C ARG A 130 0.57 5.37 -0.28
N SER A 131 0.47 6.31 -1.21
CA SER A 131 0.64 7.73 -0.97
C SER A 131 -0.66 8.41 -1.39
N PRO A 132 -1.64 8.52 -0.49
CA PRO A 132 -3.02 8.83 -0.85
C PRO A 132 -3.23 10.26 -1.36
N GLY A 133 -2.24 11.15 -1.23
CA GLY A 133 -2.40 12.58 -1.48
C GLY A 133 -2.94 13.33 -0.27
N ASP A 134 -3.66 14.41 -0.50
CA ASP A 134 -4.08 15.39 0.52
C ASP A 134 -5.10 14.85 1.55
N ALA A 135 -5.94 13.89 1.17
CA ALA A 135 -7.20 13.61 1.90
C ALA A 135 -7.51 12.11 2.09
N GLY A 136 -6.51 11.23 1.97
CA GLY A 136 -6.73 9.79 2.13
C GLY A 136 -5.90 9.14 3.22
N VAL A 137 -6.20 7.87 3.50
CA VAL A 137 -5.52 7.06 4.51
C VAL A 137 -4.80 5.92 3.80
N PRO A 138 -3.46 5.85 3.88
CA PRO A 138 -2.74 4.77 3.23
C PRO A 138 -3.11 3.42 3.87
N PRO A 139 -3.18 2.33 3.08
CA PRO A 139 -3.28 0.99 3.65
C PRO A 139 -2.02 0.64 4.45
N ASP A 140 -2.22 -0.05 5.56
CA ASP A 140 -1.19 -0.49 6.50
C ASP A 140 -1.13 -2.01 6.52
N PHE A 141 0.09 -2.55 6.36
CA PHE A 141 0.34 -3.99 6.20
C PHE A 141 1.27 -4.49 7.29
N HIS A 142 0.86 -5.53 8.01
CA HIS A 142 1.66 -6.20 9.02
C HIS A 142 1.88 -7.65 8.62
N PHE A 143 3.16 -8.05 8.50
CA PHE A 143 3.57 -9.39 8.08
C PHE A 143 4.27 -10.18 9.19
N ASP A 144 4.18 -9.76 10.45
CA ASP A 144 4.99 -10.25 11.57
C ASP A 144 4.88 -11.75 11.85
N GLU A 145 3.76 -12.36 11.45
CA GLU A 145 3.49 -13.78 11.61
C GLU A 145 3.87 -14.60 10.37
N THR A 146 4.44 -13.96 9.34
CA THR A 146 4.93 -14.66 8.15
C THR A 146 6.25 -15.37 8.46
N GLU A 147 6.40 -16.60 7.98
CA GLU A 147 7.62 -17.41 8.17
C GLU A 147 8.24 -17.81 6.82
N ASN A 148 9.54 -18.10 6.85
CA ASN A 148 10.35 -18.56 5.71
C ASN A 148 10.49 -17.51 4.58
N PHE A 149 10.93 -16.30 4.93
CA PHE A 149 11.30 -15.26 3.97
C PHE A 149 12.50 -14.44 4.46
N ASP A 150 13.32 -13.96 3.53
CA ASP A 150 14.37 -12.97 3.78
C ASP A 150 13.82 -11.55 3.55
N GLU A 151 13.07 -11.37 2.47
CA GLU A 151 12.53 -10.07 2.05
C GLU A 151 11.11 -10.20 1.49
N LEU A 152 10.30 -9.16 1.69
CA LEU A 152 8.91 -9.07 1.22
C LEU A 152 8.60 -7.63 0.77
N TYR A 153 8.00 -7.50 -0.42
CA TYR A 153 7.66 -6.21 -1.00
C TYR A 153 6.23 -6.20 -1.54
N VAL A 154 5.50 -5.10 -1.29
CA VAL A 154 4.21 -4.83 -1.94
C VAL A 154 4.45 -3.93 -3.14
N ASP A 155 4.07 -4.43 -4.30
CA ASP A 155 4.13 -3.72 -5.57
C ASP A 155 2.82 -2.95 -5.81
N TRP A 156 2.95 -1.77 -6.39
CA TRP A 156 1.83 -0.84 -6.55
C TRP A 156 1.57 -0.49 -8.01
N PRO A 157 0.43 -0.94 -8.56
CA PRO A 157 -0.08 -0.44 -9.82
C PRO A 157 -0.30 1.08 -9.77
N LEU A 158 -0.33 1.71 -10.93
CA LEU A 158 -0.70 3.11 -11.03
C LEU A 158 -2.12 3.34 -10.47
N PRO A 159 -2.28 4.33 -9.58
CA PRO A 159 -3.59 4.72 -9.07
C PRO A 159 -4.32 5.62 -10.07
N THR A 160 -5.59 5.87 -9.80
CA THR A 160 -6.34 6.96 -10.45
C THR A 160 -6.16 8.23 -9.64
N LYS A 161 -5.81 9.32 -10.31
CA LYS A 161 -5.79 10.67 -9.73
C LYS A 161 -7.20 11.25 -9.66
N LYS A 162 -7.62 11.69 -8.49
CA LYS A 162 -8.85 12.44 -8.24
C LYS A 162 -8.48 13.84 -7.78
N VAL A 163 -9.11 14.86 -8.36
CA VAL A 163 -8.94 16.25 -7.93
C VAL A 163 -10.29 16.79 -7.48
N GLN A 164 -10.40 17.21 -6.23
CA GLN A 164 -11.63 17.75 -5.65
C GLN A 164 -11.30 18.90 -4.70
N GLY A 165 -11.90 20.07 -4.92
CA GLY A 165 -11.64 21.25 -4.07
C GLY A 165 -10.17 21.67 -4.03
N GLY A 166 -9.39 21.42 -5.09
CA GLY A 166 -7.95 21.71 -5.13
C GLY A 166 -7.07 20.72 -4.35
N MET A 167 -7.65 19.65 -3.82
CA MET A 167 -6.93 18.52 -3.23
C MET A 167 -6.75 17.42 -4.26
N VAL A 168 -5.56 16.81 -4.28
CA VAL A 168 -5.21 15.65 -5.08
C VAL A 168 -5.30 14.41 -4.21
N THR A 169 -5.94 13.37 -4.72
CA THR A 169 -6.05 12.09 -4.04
C THR A 169 -5.81 10.95 -5.01
N TYR A 170 -5.09 9.92 -4.59
CA TYR A 170 -4.75 8.76 -5.41
C TYR A 170 -5.50 7.52 -4.92
N VAL A 171 -6.34 6.97 -5.79
CA VAL A 171 -7.32 5.95 -5.43
C VAL A 171 -7.34 4.78 -6.41
N TYR A 172 -7.87 3.65 -5.94
CA TYR A 172 -8.32 2.54 -6.76
C TYR A 172 -9.83 2.40 -6.66
N ARG A 173 -10.47 2.08 -7.78
CA ARG A 173 -11.91 1.85 -7.92
C ARG A 173 -12.15 0.47 -8.52
N ASP A 174 -13.32 -0.09 -8.24
CA ASP A 174 -13.80 -1.40 -8.71
C ASP A 174 -12.94 -2.58 -8.24
N GLU A 175 -11.67 -2.64 -8.66
CA GLU A 175 -10.71 -3.63 -8.23
C GLU A 175 -9.25 -3.16 -8.34
N VAL A 176 -8.39 -3.73 -7.49
CA VAL A 176 -6.94 -3.67 -7.65
C VAL A 176 -6.31 -4.98 -7.20
N LEU A 177 -5.33 -5.46 -7.97
CA LEU A 177 -4.42 -6.52 -7.54
C LEU A 177 -3.12 -5.86 -7.10
N LEU A 178 -2.74 -6.00 -5.84
CA LEU A 178 -1.42 -5.63 -5.34
C LEU A 178 -0.53 -6.88 -5.36
N PRO A 179 0.48 -6.97 -6.24
CA PRO A 179 1.44 -8.05 -6.18
C PRO A 179 2.27 -7.91 -4.90
N ILE A 180 2.55 -9.04 -4.27
CA ILE A 180 3.39 -9.13 -3.09
C ILE A 180 4.52 -10.09 -3.44
N THR A 181 5.71 -9.56 -3.63
CA THR A 181 6.90 -10.34 -3.96
C THR A 181 7.55 -10.81 -2.67
N VAL A 182 7.75 -12.13 -2.54
CA VAL A 182 8.40 -12.76 -1.38
C VAL A 182 9.65 -13.49 -1.83
N TYR A 183 10.75 -13.26 -1.12
CA TYR A 183 12.02 -13.95 -1.29
C TYR A 183 12.15 -14.98 -0.16
N PRO A 184 11.84 -16.27 -0.41
CA PRO A 184 11.94 -17.30 0.61
C PRO A 184 13.38 -17.57 1.02
N HIS A 185 13.61 -17.72 2.33
CA HIS A 185 14.90 -18.13 2.89
C HIS A 185 15.25 -19.57 2.47
N ASP A 186 14.30 -20.51 2.57
CA ASP A 186 14.42 -21.88 2.10
C ASP A 186 13.29 -22.21 1.11
N ARG A 187 13.67 -22.39 -0.15
CA ARG A 187 12.74 -22.70 -1.25
C ARG A 187 12.18 -24.12 -1.22
N THR A 188 12.77 -25.02 -0.46
CA THR A 188 12.26 -26.40 -0.32
C THR A 188 11.11 -26.48 0.69
N GLN A 189 10.97 -25.44 1.53
CA GLN A 189 9.92 -25.32 2.53
C GLN A 189 8.79 -24.41 2.04
N SER A 190 7.62 -24.61 2.61
CA SER A 190 6.49 -23.69 2.39
C SER A 190 6.74 -22.35 3.06
N ILE A 191 6.30 -21.28 2.42
CA ILE A 191 6.13 -19.95 3.01
C ILE A 191 4.81 -19.98 3.77
N LYS A 192 4.85 -19.72 5.08
CA LYS A 192 3.62 -19.49 5.86
C LYS A 192 3.30 -18.02 5.80
N PHE A 193 2.52 -17.61 4.82
CA PHE A 193 2.15 -16.22 4.60
C PHE A 193 1.04 -15.80 5.56
N ARG A 194 1.29 -14.77 6.38
CA ARG A 194 0.33 -14.18 7.31
C ARG A 194 0.37 -12.66 7.18
N MET A 195 -0.77 -12.04 6.95
CA MET A 195 -0.87 -10.60 6.75
C MET A 195 -2.09 -10.05 7.47
N LYS A 196 -1.88 -9.01 8.28
CA LYS A 196 -2.96 -8.13 8.74
C LYS A 196 -2.95 -6.87 7.89
N LEU A 197 -4.09 -6.54 7.32
CA LEU A 197 -4.29 -5.37 6.48
C LEU A 197 -5.32 -4.46 7.14
N THR A 198 -4.93 -3.21 7.40
CA THR A 198 -5.87 -2.14 7.75
C THR A 198 -5.94 -1.17 6.58
N TYR A 199 -7.13 -0.90 6.07
CA TYR A 199 -7.30 -0.06 4.88
C TYR A 199 -8.60 0.73 4.93
N ALA A 200 -8.62 1.91 4.32
CA ALA A 200 -9.84 2.71 4.23
C ALA A 200 -10.57 2.44 2.92
N VAL A 201 -11.89 2.26 3.01
CA VAL A 201 -12.80 2.22 1.87
C VAL A 201 -13.75 3.40 1.96
N CYS A 202 -13.82 4.21 0.90
CA CYS A 202 -14.53 5.48 0.90
C CYS A 202 -15.54 5.58 -0.24
N ARG A 203 -16.67 6.24 0.05
CA ARG A 203 -17.58 6.79 -0.96
C ARG A 203 -18.01 8.19 -0.51
N ASP A 204 -19.17 8.28 0.14
CA ASP A 204 -19.64 9.51 0.80
C ASP A 204 -19.04 9.66 2.21
N VAL A 205 -18.65 8.52 2.78
CA VAL A 205 -17.99 8.38 4.08
C VAL A 205 -16.80 7.44 3.90
N CYS A 206 -15.79 7.58 4.77
CA CYS A 206 -14.64 6.69 4.83
C CYS A 206 -14.78 5.74 6.01
N ILE A 207 -14.60 4.44 5.76
CA ILE A 207 -14.66 3.37 6.75
C ILE A 207 -13.30 2.68 6.77
N LEU A 208 -12.72 2.50 7.96
CA LEU A 208 -11.54 1.67 8.15
C LEU A 208 -11.98 0.20 8.29
N GLU A 209 -11.42 -0.63 7.42
CA GLU A 209 -11.63 -2.07 7.37
C GLU A 209 -10.35 -2.79 7.77
N GLU A 210 -10.51 -3.98 8.35
CA GLU A 210 -9.42 -4.86 8.75
C GLU A 210 -9.59 -6.23 8.05
N ALA A 211 -8.49 -6.83 7.62
CA ALA A 211 -8.47 -8.17 7.06
C ALA A 211 -7.28 -8.98 7.59
N ASP A 212 -7.57 -10.13 8.19
CA ASP A 212 -6.58 -11.15 8.55
C ASP A 212 -6.51 -12.21 7.44
N LEU A 213 -5.34 -12.36 6.84
CA LEU A 213 -5.11 -13.20 5.68
C LEU A 213 -4.02 -14.21 5.98
N ALA A 214 -4.29 -15.47 5.66
CA ALA A 214 -3.39 -16.58 5.92
C ALA A 214 -3.38 -17.54 4.74
N MET A 215 -2.18 -17.94 4.32
CA MET A 215 -1.98 -18.91 3.25
C MET A 215 -0.63 -19.61 3.47
N ASP A 216 -0.58 -20.91 3.25
CA ASP A 216 0.68 -21.65 3.27
C ASP A 216 0.97 -22.12 1.85
N VAL A 217 2.08 -21.66 1.26
CA VAL A 217 2.38 -21.92 -0.16
C VAL A 217 3.80 -22.43 -0.32
N ARG A 218 3.96 -23.51 -1.09
CA ARG A 218 5.29 -23.96 -1.49
C ARG A 218 5.85 -23.02 -2.56
N ALA A 219 7.16 -22.74 -2.51
CA ALA A 219 7.79 -21.83 -3.47
C ALA A 219 7.79 -22.33 -4.93
N ASP A 220 7.41 -23.61 -5.16
CA ASP A 220 7.28 -24.24 -6.48
C ASP A 220 5.82 -24.34 -6.97
N HIS A 221 4.84 -23.91 -6.18
CA HIS A 221 3.43 -23.99 -6.53
C HIS A 221 3.03 -22.87 -7.50
N THR A 222 2.24 -23.14 -8.55
CA THR A 222 1.66 -22.12 -9.43
C THR A 222 0.13 -22.16 -9.39
N ASP A 223 -0.53 -20.99 -9.36
CA ASP A 223 -1.96 -20.88 -9.66
C ASP A 223 -2.16 -20.14 -10.99
N ASP A 224 -2.41 -20.90 -12.04
CA ASP A 224 -2.60 -20.35 -13.37
C ASP A 224 -3.91 -19.54 -13.53
N ARG A 225 -4.90 -19.67 -12.61
CA ARG A 225 -6.13 -18.83 -12.64
C ARG A 225 -5.81 -17.35 -12.47
N LEU A 226 -4.71 -17.05 -11.79
CA LEU A 226 -4.33 -15.68 -11.48
C LEU A 226 -3.39 -15.11 -12.54
N ALA A 227 -2.86 -15.92 -13.44
CA ALA A 227 -1.92 -15.48 -14.47
C ALA A 227 -2.49 -14.32 -15.31
N GLU A 228 -3.75 -14.41 -15.72
CA GLU A 228 -4.42 -13.33 -16.47
C GLU A 228 -4.58 -12.06 -15.61
N LEU A 229 -4.96 -12.20 -14.34
CA LEU A 229 -5.11 -11.07 -13.43
C LEU A 229 -3.77 -10.36 -13.20
N PHE A 230 -2.68 -11.12 -12.99
CA PHE A 230 -1.33 -10.59 -12.88
C PHE A 230 -0.85 -9.94 -14.19
N ALA A 231 -1.10 -10.55 -15.34
CA ALA A 231 -0.73 -9.99 -16.64
C ALA A 231 -1.48 -8.68 -16.94
N LYS A 232 -2.78 -8.61 -16.62
CA LYS A 232 -3.59 -7.38 -16.69
C LYS A 232 -3.00 -6.30 -15.78
N ASN A 233 -2.62 -6.69 -14.56
CA ASN A 233 -2.08 -5.78 -13.57
C ASN A 233 -0.69 -5.25 -13.94
N GLN A 234 0.16 -6.09 -14.55
CA GLN A 234 1.51 -5.72 -14.96
C GLN A 234 1.52 -4.53 -15.93
N LYS A 235 0.52 -4.41 -16.81
CA LYS A 235 0.40 -3.26 -17.72
C LYS A 235 0.19 -1.92 -17.00
N ARG A 236 -0.25 -1.96 -15.74
CA ARG A 236 -0.45 -0.78 -14.89
C ARG A 236 0.76 -0.48 -14.01
N MET A 237 1.79 -1.31 -14.05
CA MET A 237 2.96 -1.17 -13.19
C MET A 237 3.98 -0.21 -13.83
N PRO A 238 4.54 0.73 -13.05
CA PRO A 238 5.60 1.58 -13.57
C PRO A 238 6.89 0.78 -13.80
N ILE A 239 7.63 1.17 -14.83
CA ILE A 239 9.01 0.73 -14.99
C ILE A 239 9.89 1.46 -13.97
N LEU A 240 10.75 0.73 -13.26
CA LEU A 240 11.53 1.27 -12.13
C LEU A 240 12.93 1.77 -12.50
N GLU A 241 13.30 1.68 -13.78
CA GLU A 241 14.65 1.99 -14.28
C GLU A 241 14.60 2.86 -15.52
N ASN A 242 15.58 3.76 -15.66
CA ASN A 242 15.74 4.53 -16.89
C ASN A 242 16.16 3.60 -18.03
N ARG A 243 15.57 3.84 -19.19
CA ARG A 243 15.91 3.18 -20.45
C ARG A 243 16.23 4.23 -21.52
N PRO A 244 16.92 3.87 -22.61
CA PRO A 244 17.18 4.81 -23.70
C PRO A 244 15.92 5.49 -24.24
N ASP A 245 14.81 4.77 -24.27
CA ASP A 245 13.50 5.16 -24.80
C ASP A 245 12.55 5.79 -23.76
N LEU A 246 12.86 5.73 -22.46
CA LEU A 246 12.03 6.30 -21.39
C LEU A 246 12.87 6.56 -20.13
N ALA A 247 12.94 7.81 -19.69
CA ALA A 247 13.74 8.19 -18.52
C ALA A 247 13.19 9.39 -17.78
N ILE A 248 13.45 9.42 -16.46
CA ILE A 248 13.40 10.63 -15.65
C ILE A 248 14.84 11.14 -15.52
N ASP A 249 15.09 12.35 -16.02
CA ASP A 249 16.45 12.89 -16.14
C ASP A 249 16.88 13.69 -14.92
N ARG A 250 15.96 14.49 -14.36
CA ARG A 250 16.28 15.40 -13.25
C ARG A 250 15.04 15.76 -12.46
N VAL A 251 15.25 15.95 -11.16
CA VAL A 251 14.29 16.58 -10.25
C VAL A 251 15.01 17.68 -9.50
N HIS A 252 14.37 18.83 -9.32
CA HIS A 252 14.88 19.92 -8.50
C HIS A 252 13.72 20.69 -7.87
N CYS A 253 14.01 21.46 -6.83
CA CYS A 253 13.03 22.32 -6.17
C CYS A 253 13.44 23.80 -6.35
N THR A 254 12.44 24.67 -6.51
CA THR A 254 12.62 26.13 -6.59
C THR A 254 11.56 26.83 -5.74
N ALA A 255 11.78 28.12 -5.47
CA ALA A 255 10.76 28.99 -4.90
C ALA A 255 10.33 30.02 -5.94
N VAL A 256 9.03 30.12 -6.21
CA VAL A 256 8.45 31.08 -7.16
C VAL A 256 7.38 31.87 -6.43
N ASN A 257 7.55 33.19 -6.32
CA ASN A 257 6.62 34.08 -5.60
C ASN A 257 6.28 33.60 -4.18
N GLY A 258 7.27 33.08 -3.46
CA GLY A 258 7.12 32.56 -2.10
C GLY A 258 6.52 31.16 -1.99
N LYS A 259 6.06 30.56 -3.10
CA LYS A 259 5.56 29.17 -3.14
C LYS A 259 6.68 28.21 -3.49
N GLN A 260 6.67 27.05 -2.85
CA GLN A 260 7.64 25.99 -3.13
C GLN A 260 7.18 25.16 -4.32
N MET A 261 8.09 24.93 -5.26
CA MET A 261 7.83 24.25 -6.51
C MET A 261 8.79 23.07 -6.65
N ILE A 262 8.26 21.91 -7.05
CA ILE A 262 9.05 20.77 -7.50
C ILE A 262 8.91 20.65 -9.01
N GLU A 263 10.03 20.43 -9.69
CA GLU A 263 10.07 20.27 -11.13
C GLU A 263 10.80 18.97 -11.50
N VAL A 264 10.16 18.19 -12.36
CA VAL A 264 10.76 17.01 -12.98
C VAL A 264 10.91 17.21 -14.48
N VAL A 265 12.02 16.72 -15.03
CA VAL A 265 12.21 16.59 -16.46
C VAL A 265 12.25 15.12 -16.85
N ALA A 266 11.35 14.74 -17.75
CA ALA A 266 11.24 13.39 -18.28
C ALA A 266 11.39 13.39 -19.80
N ARG A 267 11.87 12.28 -20.35
CA ARG A 267 12.07 12.10 -21.79
C ARG A 267 11.62 10.74 -22.25
N ALA A 268 11.21 10.65 -23.51
CA ALA A 268 10.90 9.40 -24.15
C ALA A 268 11.10 9.41 -25.68
N SER A 269 11.13 8.23 -26.30
CA SER A 269 11.31 8.07 -27.75
C SER A 269 10.09 8.49 -28.57
N THR A 270 8.89 8.39 -27.99
CA THR A 270 7.63 8.87 -28.58
C THR A 270 7.10 10.08 -27.82
N PRO A 271 6.39 11.01 -28.50
CA PRO A 271 5.82 12.19 -27.86
C PRO A 271 4.91 11.82 -26.68
N TRP A 272 4.99 12.59 -25.59
CA TRP A 272 4.09 12.49 -24.45
C TRP A 272 2.72 13.06 -24.80
N VAL A 273 1.65 12.41 -24.34
CA VAL A 273 0.27 12.84 -24.55
C VAL A 273 -0.49 12.69 -23.24
N ASN A 274 -1.14 13.77 -22.77
CA ASN A 274 -1.92 13.78 -21.51
C ASN A 274 -1.13 13.18 -20.32
N SER A 275 0.14 13.53 -20.21
CA SER A 275 1.04 13.02 -19.17
C SER A 275 0.68 13.56 -17.79
N GLU A 276 0.86 12.72 -16.77
CA GLU A 276 0.67 13.02 -15.36
C GLU A 276 1.92 12.64 -14.55
N VAL A 277 2.05 13.26 -13.37
CA VAL A 277 3.15 13.02 -12.44
C VAL A 277 2.64 12.86 -11.02
N ILE A 278 3.22 11.90 -10.30
CA ILE A 278 3.07 11.74 -8.86
C ILE A 278 4.43 11.95 -8.21
N PHE A 279 4.45 12.75 -7.16
CA PHE A 279 5.61 12.94 -6.30
C PHE A 279 5.34 12.30 -4.94
N GLU A 280 6.28 11.52 -4.43
CA GLU A 280 6.30 11.05 -3.04
C GLU A 280 7.58 11.57 -2.39
N ALA A 281 7.43 12.21 -1.24
CA ALA A 281 8.53 12.65 -0.40
C ALA A 281 8.33 12.09 1.02
N GLN A 282 9.01 12.65 2.01
CA GLN A 282 8.79 12.29 3.41
C GLN A 282 7.30 12.47 3.82
N PRO A 283 6.82 11.75 4.85
CA PRO A 283 5.43 11.89 5.28
C PRO A 283 5.06 13.34 5.58
N GLY A 284 3.86 13.75 5.15
CA GLY A 284 3.31 15.09 5.39
C GLY A 284 3.43 16.07 4.20
N PHE A 285 4.23 15.76 3.18
CA PHE A 285 4.25 16.56 1.96
C PHE A 285 2.99 16.36 1.11
N SER A 286 2.46 17.48 0.60
CA SER A 286 1.33 17.54 -0.32
C SER A 286 1.78 18.15 -1.65
N PHE A 287 1.21 17.69 -2.75
CA PHE A 287 1.57 18.14 -4.09
C PHE A 287 0.31 18.53 -4.86
N LYS A 288 0.27 19.75 -5.36
CA LYS A 288 -0.82 20.25 -6.20
C LYS A 288 -0.71 19.70 -7.63
N PRO A 289 -1.78 19.79 -8.44
CA PRO A 289 -1.72 19.36 -9.83
C PRO A 289 -0.55 20.03 -10.57
N ALA A 290 0.23 19.22 -11.29
CA ALA A 290 1.36 19.73 -12.04
C ALA A 290 0.91 20.41 -13.34
N ALA A 291 1.61 21.47 -13.72
CA ALA A 291 1.58 22.02 -15.06
C ALA A 291 2.66 21.34 -15.91
N THR A 292 2.34 21.00 -17.15
CA THR A 292 3.28 20.35 -18.09
C THR A 292 3.65 21.28 -19.22
N GLN A 293 4.94 21.40 -19.50
CA GLN A 293 5.48 22.02 -20.70
C GLN A 293 6.22 20.96 -21.52
N ALA A 294 5.90 20.86 -22.81
CA ALA A 294 6.55 19.93 -23.72
C ALA A 294 7.52 20.65 -24.67
N SER A 295 8.57 19.94 -25.10
CA SER A 295 9.41 20.34 -26.23
C SER A 295 8.59 20.37 -27.54
N ALA A 296 9.15 21.00 -28.58
CA ALA A 296 8.48 21.10 -29.89
C ALA A 296 8.15 19.73 -30.51
N ASP A 297 8.97 18.71 -30.26
CA ASP A 297 8.74 17.33 -30.70
C ASP A 297 7.90 16.50 -29.70
N GLY A 298 7.53 17.08 -28.56
CA GLY A 298 6.79 16.43 -27.48
C GLY A 298 7.53 15.33 -26.74
N ARG A 299 8.81 15.07 -27.05
CA ARG A 299 9.58 13.94 -26.49
C ARG A 299 10.23 14.24 -25.15
N ARG A 300 10.38 15.52 -24.81
CA ARG A 300 10.84 15.98 -23.50
C ARG A 300 9.71 16.77 -22.86
N ILE A 301 9.40 16.46 -21.61
CA ILE A 301 8.44 17.22 -20.81
C ILE A 301 9.09 17.69 -19.53
N THR A 302 8.72 18.90 -19.15
CA THR A 302 8.99 19.49 -17.85
C THR A 302 7.66 19.61 -17.12
N MET A 303 7.55 18.98 -15.96
CA MET A 303 6.34 19.02 -15.14
C MET A 303 6.64 19.69 -13.82
N ARG A 304 5.85 20.71 -13.47
CA ARG A 304 6.07 21.54 -12.29
C ARG A 304 4.83 21.55 -11.40
N ALA A 305 4.98 21.23 -10.13
CA ALA A 305 3.92 21.25 -9.13
C ALA A 305 4.29 22.13 -7.95
N GLU A 306 3.31 22.85 -7.41
CA GLU A 306 3.44 23.45 -6.07
C GLU A 306 3.37 22.34 -5.02
N TYR A 307 4.21 22.44 -4.00
CA TYR A 307 4.15 21.54 -2.85
C TYR A 307 4.10 22.31 -1.54
N ASP A 308 3.54 21.68 -0.52
CA ASP A 308 3.48 22.23 0.83
C ASP A 308 3.63 21.11 1.87
N HIS A 309 4.03 21.50 3.08
CA HIS A 309 4.12 20.64 4.24
C HIS A 309 3.53 21.38 5.45
N PRO A 310 2.64 20.77 6.26
CA PRO A 310 1.98 21.47 7.38
C PRO A 310 2.92 22.15 8.39
N ALA A 311 4.12 21.60 8.56
CA ALA A 311 5.17 22.16 9.41
C ALA A 311 6.12 23.15 8.68
N GLY A 312 5.81 23.57 7.45
CA GLY A 312 6.65 24.47 6.65
C GLY A 312 7.98 23.87 6.19
N LEU A 313 8.09 22.54 6.14
CA LEU A 313 9.29 21.86 5.69
C LEU A 313 9.49 22.02 4.17
N GLN A 314 10.75 22.07 3.76
CA GLN A 314 11.14 22.12 2.36
C GLN A 314 11.92 20.87 2.00
N ILE A 315 11.74 20.39 0.77
CA ILE A 315 12.56 19.34 0.18
C ILE A 315 13.90 19.97 -0.21
N LYS A 316 14.98 19.45 0.35
CA LYS A 316 16.33 20.03 0.18
C LYS A 316 17.10 19.33 -0.92
N GLU A 317 18.10 20.03 -1.46
CA GLU A 317 19.11 19.42 -2.31
C GLU A 317 19.76 18.21 -1.61
N GLY A 318 19.98 17.14 -2.37
CA GLY A 318 20.56 15.89 -1.86
C GLY A 318 19.57 14.97 -1.15
N GLU A 319 18.35 15.43 -0.84
CA GLU A 319 17.28 14.54 -0.40
C GLU A 319 16.74 13.70 -1.56
N THR A 320 16.04 12.63 -1.22
CA THR A 320 15.43 11.74 -2.22
C THR A 320 13.92 11.95 -2.28
N VAL A 321 13.39 11.88 -3.49
CA VAL A 321 11.97 11.86 -3.79
C VAL A 321 11.68 10.72 -4.76
N VAL A 322 10.52 10.11 -4.67
CA VAL A 322 10.04 9.18 -5.70
C VAL A 322 9.19 9.97 -6.67
N VAL A 323 9.46 9.81 -7.96
CA VAL A 323 8.70 10.46 -9.02
C VAL A 323 8.18 9.41 -9.99
N THR A 324 6.88 9.43 -10.20
CA THR A 324 6.18 8.54 -11.14
C THR A 324 5.58 9.38 -12.24
N VAL A 325 6.14 9.29 -13.45
CA VAL A 325 5.65 9.98 -14.66
C VAL A 325 4.98 8.95 -15.57
N TYR A 326 3.77 9.25 -16.02
CA TYR A 326 2.99 8.31 -16.82
C TYR A 326 2.07 9.01 -17.81
N ASP A 327 1.69 8.27 -18.84
CA ASP A 327 0.61 8.61 -19.76
C ASP A 327 -0.25 7.36 -20.00
N ALA A 328 -1.15 7.38 -20.99
CA ALA A 328 -2.04 6.26 -21.30
C ALA A 328 -1.31 4.97 -21.74
N THR A 329 -0.04 5.05 -22.16
CA THR A 329 0.70 3.96 -22.80
C THR A 329 1.89 3.46 -21.97
N ARG A 330 2.39 4.27 -21.04
CA ARG A 330 3.63 4.00 -20.30
C ARG A 330 3.65 4.67 -18.95
N ALA A 331 4.48 4.12 -18.08
CA ALA A 331 4.71 4.64 -16.75
C ALA A 331 6.17 4.37 -16.35
N ILE A 332 6.83 5.36 -15.76
CA ILE A 332 8.15 5.23 -15.18
C ILE A 332 8.15 5.81 -13.78
N GLU A 333 8.71 5.08 -12.83
CA GLU A 333 8.89 5.50 -11.44
C GLU A 333 10.38 5.45 -11.11
N ARG A 334 10.90 6.51 -10.49
CA ARG A 334 12.29 6.56 -10.04
C ARG A 334 12.38 7.21 -8.67
N MET A 335 13.23 6.63 -7.83
CA MET A 335 13.82 7.37 -6.71
C MET A 335 14.91 8.29 -7.28
N MET A 336 14.75 9.59 -7.08
CA MET A 336 15.58 10.65 -7.62
C MET A 336 16.21 11.44 -6.48
N LEU A 337 17.49 11.76 -6.60
CA LEU A 337 18.11 12.82 -5.80
C LEU A 337 17.58 14.16 -6.31
N VAL A 338 17.31 15.07 -5.38
CA VAL A 338 16.96 16.46 -5.69
C VAL A 338 18.24 17.22 -5.99
N TYR A 339 18.38 17.67 -7.23
CA TYR A 339 19.53 18.43 -7.71
C TYR A 339 19.36 19.94 -7.45
N PRO A 340 20.46 20.71 -7.49
CA PRO A 340 20.37 22.16 -7.61
C PRO A 340 19.49 22.57 -8.80
N PRO A 341 18.77 23.70 -8.71
CA PRO A 341 18.07 24.26 -9.85
C PRO A 341 19.06 24.57 -10.98
N PRO A 342 18.64 24.37 -12.26
CA PRO A 342 19.49 24.54 -13.43
C PRO A 342 19.92 25.99 -13.69
#